data_AF-A0A7S1E3K6-F1
#
_entry.id   AF-A0A7S1E3K6-F1
#
_cell.length_a   1.000
_cell.length_b   1.000
_cell.length_c   1.000
_cell.angle_alpha   90.00
_cell.angle_beta   90.00
_cell.angle_gamma   90.00
#
_symmetry.space_group_name_H-M   'P 1'
#
loop_
_entity.id
_entity.type
_entity.pdbx_description
1 polymer ?
#
loop_
_entity_poly.entity_id
_entity_poly.type
_entity_poly.pdbx_seq_one_letter_code
_entity_poly.pdbx_strand_id
1 'polypeptide(L)'
;DVSRLLDVCRQSIVFETVEEMTTCVHAIQNDPDVTIVRCKNRLDPSYNSLVSAGYRDVSFNVRIHNQESASLGLDTHVCEVLLLLRAFAEVKNEEGHKRYTMFRNQLGE
;
A
#
# COMPACT_ATOMS: atom_id res chain seq x y z
N ASP A 1 -16.42 9.57 -11.17
CA ASP A 1 -15.93 10.51 -10.14
C ASP A 1 -14.46 10.23 -9.87
N VAL A 2 -13.58 11.12 -10.31
CA VAL A 2 -12.12 10.97 -10.24
C VAL A 2 -11.59 11.04 -8.81
N SER A 3 -12.33 11.65 -7.89
CA SER A 3 -11.94 11.78 -6.47
C SER A 3 -11.89 10.44 -5.72
N ARG A 4 -12.41 9.36 -6.34
CA ARG A 4 -12.44 8.02 -5.78
C ARG A 4 -11.21 7.18 -6.12
N LEU A 5 -10.30 7.68 -6.95
CA LEU A 5 -9.02 7.04 -7.25
C LEU A 5 -8.01 7.41 -6.15
N LEU A 6 -7.53 6.41 -5.42
CA LEU A 6 -6.69 6.61 -4.22
C LEU A 6 -5.22 6.22 -4.44
N ASP A 7 -4.85 5.88 -5.68
CA ASP A 7 -3.54 5.35 -6.06
C ASP A 7 -2.92 6.05 -7.27
N VAL A 8 -3.37 7.27 -7.59
CA VAL A 8 -2.73 8.14 -8.59
C VAL A 8 -1.27 8.40 -8.22
N CYS A 9 -1.01 8.66 -6.93
CA CYS A 9 0.32 8.65 -6.34
C CYS A 9 0.47 7.37 -5.50
N ARG A 10 1.41 6.49 -5.91
CA ARG A 10 1.69 5.23 -5.22
C ARG A 10 3.20 5.04 -5.09
N GLN A 11 3.64 4.61 -3.91
CA GLN A 11 5.02 4.18 -3.69
C GLN A 11 5.11 2.91 -2.86
N SER A 12 6.18 2.15 -3.03
CA SER A 12 6.47 0.96 -2.22
C SER A 12 7.75 1.14 -1.41
N ILE A 13 7.74 0.65 -0.17
CA ILE A 13 8.92 0.52 0.69
C ILE A 13 9.13 -0.97 0.94
N VAL A 14 10.36 -1.43 0.71
CA VAL A 14 10.73 -2.86 0.79
C VAL A 14 11.61 -3.08 2.02
N PHE A 15 11.27 -4.11 2.81
CA PHE A 15 11.94 -4.47 4.06
C PHE A 15 12.48 -5.90 4.00
N GLU A 16 13.55 -6.20 4.73
CA GLU A 16 14.03 -7.58 4.87
C GLU A 16 13.20 -8.35 5.90
N THR A 17 12.81 -7.65 6.98
CA THR A 17 12.16 -8.27 8.13
C THR A 17 10.84 -7.61 8.49
N VAL A 18 9.99 -8.36 9.19
CA VAL A 18 8.73 -7.83 9.74
C VAL A 18 8.99 -6.78 10.83
N GLU A 19 10.12 -6.88 11.54
CA GLU A 19 10.50 -5.93 12.60
C GLU A 19 10.81 -4.54 12.03
N GLU A 20 11.59 -4.47 10.95
CA GLU A 20 11.84 -3.22 10.23
C GLU A 20 10.54 -2.61 9.69
N MET A 21 9.69 -3.44 9.09
CA MET A 21 8.37 -3.01 8.61
C MET A 21 7.52 -2.45 9.76
N THR A 22 7.52 -3.11 10.92
CA THR A 22 6.76 -2.68 12.11
C THR A 22 7.26 -1.33 12.62
N THR A 23 8.58 -1.11 12.58
CA THR A 23 9.18 0.20 12.91
C THR A 23 8.67 1.28 11.97
N CYS A 24 8.59 1.01 10.66
CA CYS A 24 8.02 1.94 9.69
C CYS A 24 6.52 2.19 9.92
N VAL A 25 5.73 1.17 10.26
CA VAL A 25 4.32 1.32 10.63
C VAL A 25 4.17 2.29 11.81
N HIS A 26 4.99 2.12 12.85
CA HIS A 26 4.99 3.03 13.99
C HIS A 26 5.45 4.44 13.63
N ALA A 27 6.43 4.60 12.74
CA ALA A 27 6.85 5.91 12.26
C ALA A 27 5.69 6.62 11.53
N ILE A 28 5.01 5.95 10.60
CA ILE A 28 3.85 6.50 9.88
C ILE A 28 2.71 6.83 10.84
N GLN A 29 2.43 5.97 11.82
CA GLN A 29 1.34 6.18 12.79
C GLN A 29 1.59 7.38 13.70
N ASN A 30 2.84 7.66 14.05
CA ASN A 30 3.21 8.73 14.99
C ASN A 30 3.65 10.03 14.30
N ASP A 31 3.69 10.06 12.97
CA ASP A 31 4.05 11.25 12.20
C ASP A 31 2.91 12.28 12.26
N PRO A 32 3.13 13.49 12.82
CA PRO A 32 2.09 14.50 12.96
C PRO A 32 1.60 15.05 11.61
N ASP A 33 2.39 14.93 10.55
CA ASP A 33 2.05 15.42 9.22
C ASP A 33 1.29 14.35 8.40
N VAL A 34 1.06 13.15 8.94
CA VAL A 34 0.43 12.05 8.20
C VAL A 34 -0.91 11.65 8.81
N THR A 35 -1.96 11.64 7.99
CA THR A 35 -3.24 11.03 8.35
C THR A 35 -3.43 9.71 7.61
N ILE A 36 -3.59 8.62 8.36
CA ILE A 36 -3.95 7.31 7.79
C ILE A 36 -5.46 7.30 7.50
N VAL A 37 -5.81 7.25 6.22
CA VAL A 37 -7.20 7.17 5.74
C VAL A 37 -7.70 5.73 5.74
N ARG A 38 -6.83 4.78 5.36
CA ARG A 38 -7.16 3.35 5.30
C ARG A 38 -5.91 2.51 5.52
N CYS A 39 -6.07 1.37 6.18
CA CYS A 39 -5.07 0.30 6.24
C CYS A 39 -5.67 -0.99 5.69
N LYS A 40 -4.92 -1.69 4.82
CA LYS A 40 -5.18 -3.06 4.40
C LYS A 40 -3.99 -3.91 4.85
N ASN A 41 -4.14 -4.61 5.96
CA ASN A 41 -3.14 -5.55 6.45
C ASN A 41 -3.35 -6.92 5.81
N ARG A 42 -2.63 -7.21 4.72
CA ARG A 42 -2.67 -8.54 4.10
C ARG A 42 -1.65 -9.49 4.72
N LEU A 43 -0.79 -9.03 5.62
CA LEU A 43 0.11 -9.90 6.39
C LEU A 43 -0.57 -10.55 7.59
N ASP A 44 -1.77 -10.09 7.99
CA ASP A 44 -2.55 -10.71 9.05
C ASP A 44 -2.73 -12.23 8.80
N PRO A 45 -2.47 -13.11 9.78
CA PRO A 45 -2.66 -14.55 9.62
C PRO A 45 -4.09 -14.97 9.26
N SER A 46 -5.09 -14.16 9.64
CA SER A 46 -6.51 -14.39 9.31
C SER A 46 -6.89 -13.92 7.91
N TYR A 47 -6.02 -13.19 7.21
CA TYR A 47 -6.29 -12.72 5.86
C TYR A 47 -6.32 -13.89 4.87
N ASN A 48 -7.44 -14.03 4.14
CA ASN A 48 -7.58 -15.03 3.08
C ASN A 48 -6.70 -14.66 1.88
N SER A 49 -5.50 -15.23 1.79
CA SER A 49 -4.57 -14.94 0.70
C SER A 49 -5.02 -15.41 -0.69
N LEU A 50 -6.04 -16.29 -0.76
CA LEU A 50 -6.58 -16.77 -2.03
C LEU A 50 -7.21 -15.64 -2.85
N VAL A 51 -7.77 -14.61 -2.21
CA VAL A 51 -8.38 -13.48 -2.94
C VAL A 51 -7.37 -12.50 -3.54
N SER A 52 -6.08 -12.63 -3.19
CA SER A 52 -5.00 -11.79 -3.73
C SER A 52 -3.96 -12.59 -4.51
N ALA A 53 -4.29 -13.80 -4.96
CA ALA A 53 -3.34 -14.71 -5.62
C ALA A 53 -2.06 -14.95 -4.78
N GLY A 54 -2.17 -14.96 -3.45
CA GLY A 54 -1.05 -15.14 -2.54
C GLY A 54 -0.22 -13.88 -2.25
N TYR A 55 -0.53 -12.72 -2.84
CA TYR A 55 0.17 -11.48 -2.50
C TYR A 55 -0.10 -11.05 -1.06
N ARG A 56 0.98 -10.65 -0.37
CA ARG A 56 0.97 -10.18 1.01
C ARG A 56 1.76 -8.88 1.12
N ASP A 57 1.17 -7.87 1.74
CA ASP A 57 1.73 -6.56 2.02
C ASP A 57 0.92 -5.87 3.13
N VAL A 58 1.38 -4.71 3.57
CA VAL A 58 0.54 -3.74 4.29
C VAL A 58 0.38 -2.53 3.37
N SER A 59 -0.86 -2.17 3.07
CA SER A 59 -1.17 -1.02 2.20
C SER A 59 -1.86 0.06 3.01
N PHE A 60 -1.27 1.25 3.03
CA PHE A 60 -1.87 2.45 3.60
C PHE A 60 -2.34 3.38 2.49
N ASN A 61 -3.54 3.92 2.67
CA ASN A 61 -3.91 5.17 2.01
C ASN A 61 -3.69 6.28 3.02
N VAL A 62 -2.88 7.28 2.67
CA VAL A 62 -2.48 8.37 3.56
C VAL A 62 -2.73 9.72 2.92
N ARG A 63 -2.89 10.74 3.75
CA ARG A 63 -2.77 12.15 3.38
C ARG A 63 -1.57 12.74 4.09
N ILE A 64 -0.90 13.66 3.42
CA ILE A 64 0.26 14.38 3.94
C ILE A 64 -0.15 15.83 4.14
N HIS A 65 0.12 16.37 5.32
CA HIS A 65 -0.34 17.67 5.81
C HIS A 65 0.85 18.53 6.26
N ASN A 66 1.77 18.78 5.34
CA ASN A 66 2.92 19.65 5.56
C ASN A 66 2.82 20.94 4.71
N GLN A 67 3.74 21.88 4.94
CA GLN A 67 3.76 23.17 4.24
C GLN A 67 3.80 23.02 2.71
N GLU A 68 4.54 22.04 2.21
CA GLU A 68 4.66 21.79 0.77
C GLU A 68 3.33 21.32 0.18
N SER A 69 2.70 20.28 0.77
CA SER A 69 1.41 19.76 0.33
C SER A 69 0.31 20.83 0.36
N ALA A 70 0.32 21.71 1.38
CA ALA A 70 -0.60 22.83 1.48
C ALA A 70 -0.34 23.87 0.38
N SER A 71 0.92 24.23 0.12
CA SER A 71 1.29 25.20 -0.91
C SER A 71 0.90 24.76 -2.33
N LEU A 72 0.86 23.46 -2.56
CA LEU A 72 0.48 22.83 -3.83
C LEU A 72 -1.04 22.55 -3.92
N GLY A 73 -1.82 22.78 -2.85
CA GLY A 73 -3.24 22.43 -2.79
C GLY A 73 -3.51 20.92 -2.81
N LEU A 74 -2.57 20.13 -2.27
CA LEU A 74 -2.58 18.66 -2.26
C LEU A 74 -2.79 18.07 -0.85
N ASP A 75 -3.09 18.90 0.14
CA ASP A 75 -3.35 18.51 1.54
C ASP A 75 -4.48 17.47 1.69
N THR A 76 -5.40 17.42 0.74
CA THR A 76 -6.51 16.44 0.72
C THR A 76 -6.25 15.23 -0.18
N HIS A 77 -5.17 15.25 -0.97
CA HIS A 77 -4.83 14.19 -1.91
C HIS A 77 -4.43 12.91 -1.18
N VAL A 78 -4.96 11.78 -1.64
CA VAL A 78 -4.67 10.47 -1.04
C VAL A 78 -3.57 9.78 -1.84
N CYS A 79 -2.49 9.44 -1.16
CA CYS A 79 -1.42 8.61 -1.69
C CYS A 79 -1.57 7.17 -1.19
N GLU A 80 -1.10 6.20 -1.98
CA GLU A 80 -0.96 4.82 -1.53
C GLU A 80 0.50 4.48 -1.20
N VAL A 81 0.75 3.97 0.00
CA VAL A 81 2.05 3.46 0.42
C VAL A 81 1.93 1.96 0.65
N LEU A 82 2.77 1.18 -0.02
CA LEU A 82 2.83 -0.27 0.10
C LEU A 82 4.08 -0.68 0.87
N LEU A 83 3.91 -1.40 1.97
CA LEU A 83 5.00 -2.00 2.72
C LEU A 83 5.11 -3.47 2.34
N LEU A 84 6.25 -3.85 1.76
CA LEU A 84 6.51 -5.18 1.22
C LEU A 84 7.69 -5.81 1.94
N LEU A 85 7.62 -7.11 2.24
CA LEU A 85 8.85 -7.86 2.51
C LEU A 85 9.54 -8.16 1.17
N ARG A 86 10.88 -8.21 1.16
CA ARG A 86 11.68 -8.44 -0.07
C ARG A 86 11.19 -9.64 -0.87
N ALA A 87 10.96 -10.77 -0.20
CA ALA A 87 10.44 -11.98 -0.84
C ALA A 87 9.12 -11.76 -1.60
N PHE A 88 8.23 -10.90 -1.10
CA PHE A 88 6.98 -10.56 -1.80
C PHE A 88 7.19 -9.51 -2.90
N ALA A 89 8.11 -8.57 -2.70
CA ALA A 89 8.45 -7.57 -3.72
C ALA A 89 9.03 -8.22 -4.98
N GLU A 90 9.92 -9.22 -4.82
CA GLU A 90 10.55 -9.93 -5.93
C GLU A 90 9.55 -10.70 -6.81
N VAL A 91 8.48 -11.24 -6.21
CA VAL A 91 7.40 -11.94 -6.93
C VAL A 91 6.37 -10.96 -7.52
N LYS A 92 6.35 -9.71 -7.06
CA LYS A 92 5.52 -8.61 -7.58
C LYS A 92 6.20 -7.84 -8.73
N ASN A 93 6.95 -8.55 -9.55
CA ASN A 93 7.50 -8.04 -10.80
C ASN A 93 6.44 -8.00 -11.93
N GLU A 94 6.80 -7.52 -13.11
CA GLU A 94 5.86 -7.41 -14.25
C GLU A 94 5.18 -8.73 -14.60
N GLU A 95 5.90 -9.85 -14.54
CA GLU A 95 5.33 -11.17 -14.80
C GLU A 95 4.36 -11.60 -13.70
N GLY A 96 4.68 -11.30 -12.44
CA GLY A 96 3.77 -11.48 -11.31
C GLY A 96 2.49 -10.69 -11.50
N HIS A 97 2.60 -9.42 -11.91
CA HIS A 97 1.45 -8.56 -12.16
C HIS A 97 0.57 -9.09 -13.30
N LYS A 98 1.18 -9.64 -14.36
CA LYS A 98 0.45 -10.33 -15.44
C LYS A 98 -0.31 -11.55 -14.92
N ARG A 99 0.34 -12.41 -14.11
CA ARG A 99 -0.30 -13.59 -13.51
C ARG A 99 -1.49 -13.20 -12.63
N TYR A 100 -1.33 -12.17 -11.79
CA TYR A 100 -2.41 -11.66 -10.96
C TYR A 100 -3.56 -11.10 -11.77
N THR A 101 -3.28 -10.33 -12.83
CA THR A 101 -4.32 -9.81 -13.72
C THR A 101 -5.13 -10.95 -14.36
N MET A 102 -4.46 -12.01 -14.83
CA MET A 102 -5.13 -13.20 -15.37
C MET A 102 -6.02 -13.88 -14.32
N PHE A 103 -5.49 -14.12 -13.11
CA PHE A 103 -6.24 -14.69 -12.00
C PHE A 103 -7.47 -13.86 -11.65
N ARG A 104 -7.31 -12.55 -11.47
CA ARG A 104 -8.41 -11.64 -11.11
C ARG A 104 -9.49 -11.61 -12.19
N ASN A 105 -9.10 -11.53 -13.46
CA ASN A 105 -10.06 -11.52 -14.57
C ASN A 105 -10.88 -12.83 -14.64
N GLN A 106 -10.32 -13.97 -14.20
CA GLN A 106 -11.08 -15.24 -14.09
C GLN A 106 -12.14 -15.21 -12.98
N LEU A 107 -11.97 -14.36 -11.97
CA LEU A 107 -12.95 -14.19 -10.88
C LEU A 107 -14.10 -13.23 -11.25
N GLY A 108 -14.05 -12.58 -12.42
CA GLY A 108 -15.09 -11.65 -12.88
C GLY A 108 -15.04 -10.26 -12.24
N GLU A 109 -13.89 -9.88 -11.66
CA GLU A 109 -13.61 -8.53 -11.12
C GLU A 109 -12.81 -7.62 -12.07
#